data_AF-A0A1J7CB18-F1
#
_entry.id   AF-A0A1J7CB18-F1
#
_cell.length_a   1.000
_cell.length_b   1.000
_cell.length_c   1.000
_cell.angle_alpha   90.00
_cell.angle_beta   90.00
_cell.angle_gamma   90.00
#
_symmetry.space_group_name_H-M   'P 1'
#
loop_
_entity.id
_entity.type
_entity.pdbx_description
1 polymer ?
#
loop_
_entity_poly.entity_id
_entity_poly.type
_entity_poly.pdbx_seq_one_letter_code
_entity_poly.pdbx_strand_id
1 'polypeptide(L)'
;MVSRLEVKRLRDVLPFLRDSLRIRRQAAAAPGGLGHALAAAPLRRTFWTQSVWADRAAVETFAAARPHRDIVRGSRPRMADSRFVFLVRPASEVRQGLPWDKVREMTAGQG
;
A
#
# COMPACT_ATOMS: atom_id res chain seq x y z
N MET A 1 0.62 -1.80 -8.41
CA MET A 1 -0.44 -2.03 -7.39
C MET A 1 -0.74 -0.71 -6.70
N VAL A 2 -2.02 -0.41 -6.49
CA VAL A 2 -2.46 0.70 -5.64
C VAL A 2 -3.45 0.18 -4.60
N SER A 3 -3.54 0.83 -3.44
CA SER A 3 -4.48 0.42 -2.39
C SER A 3 -5.02 1.56 -1.55
N ARG A 4 -6.19 1.33 -0.95
CA ARG A 4 -6.77 2.10 0.15
C ARG A 4 -6.85 1.21 1.38
N LEU A 5 -6.41 1.73 2.52
CA LEU A 5 -6.38 1.03 3.80
C LEU A 5 -7.04 1.94 4.83
N GLU A 6 -8.06 1.45 5.53
CA GLU A 6 -8.77 2.21 6.56
C GLU A 6 -8.66 1.49 7.90
N VAL A 7 -8.29 2.22 8.96
CA VAL A 7 -8.25 1.67 10.32
C VAL A 7 -9.52 2.04 11.10
N LYS A 8 -9.92 1.20 12.06
CA LYS A 8 -11.18 1.36 12.81
C LYS A 8 -11.21 2.62 13.68
N ARG A 9 -10.10 2.96 14.35
CA ARG A 9 -10.08 4.03 15.37
C ARG A 9 -8.93 4.99 15.13
N LEU A 10 -9.08 6.25 15.55
CA LEU A 10 -8.03 7.27 15.44
C LEU A 10 -6.75 6.86 16.19
N ARG A 11 -6.87 6.18 17.34
CA ARG A 11 -5.71 5.66 18.09
C ARG A 11 -4.89 4.62 17.32
N ASP A 12 -5.48 3.98 16.30
CA ASP A 12 -4.79 2.98 15.49
C ASP A 12 -3.98 3.61 14.34
N VAL A 13 -4.18 4.91 14.06
CA VAL A 13 -3.55 5.65 12.96
C VAL A 13 -2.03 5.73 13.13
N LEU A 14 -1.54 6.11 14.31
CA LEU A 14 -0.10 6.25 14.54
C LEU A 14 0.63 4.90 14.46
N PRO A 15 0.18 3.82 15.14
CA PRO A 15 0.76 2.49 14.96
C PRO A 15 0.73 2.03 13.50
N PHE A 16 -0.38 2.24 12.79
CA PHE A 16 -0.52 1.83 11.39
C PHE A 16 0.39 2.61 10.44
N LEU A 17 0.58 3.92 10.68
CA LEU A 17 1.51 4.73 9.91
C LEU A 17 2.95 4.23 10.08
N ARG A 18 3.37 3.92 11.32
CA ARG A 18 4.70 3.36 11.60
C ARG A 18 4.94 2.04 10.87
N ASP A 19 3.95 1.15 10.93
CA ASP A 19 3.98 -0.13 10.22
C ASP A 19 4.04 0.04 8.70
N SER A 20 3.24 0.97 8.16
CA SER A 20 3.23 1.31 6.73
C SER A 20 4.58 1.84 6.26
N LEU A 21 5.25 2.68 7.05
CA LEU A 21 6.60 3.17 6.76
C LEU A 21 7.65 2.07 6.82
N ARG A 22 7.54 1.13 7.77
CA ARG A 22 8.43 -0.04 7.85
C ARG A 22 8.28 -0.95 6.63
N ILE A 23 7.03 -1.23 6.23
CA ILE A 23 6.71 -1.97 5.01
C ILE A 23 7.27 -1.26 3.77
N ARG A 24 7.10 0.06 3.67
CA ARG A 24 7.62 0.84 2.54
C ARG A 24 9.15 0.75 2.43
N ARG A 25 9.86 0.79 3.57
CA ARG A 25 11.33 0.61 3.59
C ARG A 25 11.73 -0.80 3.13
N GLN A 26 11.02 -1.83 3.58
CA GLN A 26 11.25 -3.20 3.11
C GLN A 26 11.00 -3.32 1.59
N ALA A 27 9.92 -2.72 1.09
CA ALA A 27 9.56 -2.77 -0.32
C ALA A 27 10.62 -2.08 -1.20
N ALA A 28 11.11 -0.92 -0.77
CA ALA A 28 12.16 -0.19 -1.48
C ALA A 28 13.50 -0.93 -1.57
N ALA A 29 13.75 -1.89 -0.68
CA ALA A 29 14.94 -2.74 -0.71
C ALA A 29 14.68 -4.12 -1.36
N ALA A 30 13.43 -4.41 -1.76
CA ALA A 30 13.07 -5.71 -2.30
C ALA A 30 13.49 -5.83 -3.78
N PRO A 31 13.97 -7.01 -4.22
CA PRO A 31 14.20 -7.29 -5.63
C PRO A 31 12.96 -7.01 -6.47
N GLY A 32 13.12 -6.27 -7.57
CA GLY A 32 12.03 -5.89 -8.45
C GLY A 32 11.13 -4.76 -7.94
N GLY A 33 11.41 -4.14 -6.79
CA GLY A 33 10.74 -2.92 -6.33
C GLY A 33 11.23 -1.70 -7.10
N LEU A 34 10.34 -1.06 -7.88
CA LEU A 34 10.73 0.06 -8.76
C LEU A 34 10.29 1.43 -8.23
N GLY A 35 9.31 1.47 -7.32
CA GLY A 35 8.77 2.72 -6.80
C GLY A 35 7.68 2.49 -5.78
N HIS A 36 7.71 3.23 -4.68
CA HIS A 36 6.75 3.09 -3.61
C HIS A 36 6.37 4.48 -3.09
N ALA A 37 5.11 4.74 -2.84
CA ALA A 37 4.67 5.98 -2.20
C ALA A 37 3.48 5.71 -1.27
N LEU A 38 3.36 6.57 -0.27
CA LEU A 38 2.34 6.52 0.78
C LEU A 38 1.75 7.92 0.92
N ALA A 39 0.42 8.01 0.89
CA ALA A 39 -0.34 9.16 1.32
C ALA A 39 -1.24 8.77 2.49
N ALA A 40 -1.52 9.72 3.38
CA ALA A 40 -2.38 9.50 4.53
C ALA A 40 -3.34 10.68 4.73
N ALA A 41 -4.54 10.36 5.18
CA ALA A 41 -5.50 11.31 5.74
C ALA A 41 -5.81 10.87 7.18
N PRO A 42 -4.97 11.28 8.17
CA PRO A 42 -5.03 10.78 9.55
C PRO A 42 -6.40 10.92 10.20
N LEU A 43 -7.04 12.10 10.04
CA LEU A 43 -8.37 12.37 10.58
C LEU A 43 -9.47 11.51 9.94
N ARG A 44 -9.24 11.05 8.71
CA ARG A 44 -10.13 10.11 8.01
C ARG A 44 -9.77 8.64 8.27
N ARG A 45 -8.74 8.36 9.07
CA ARG A 45 -8.23 7.01 9.36
C ARG A 45 -7.81 6.23 8.10
N THR A 46 -7.52 6.94 7.00
CA THR A 46 -7.32 6.33 5.68
C THR A 46 -5.92 6.57 5.16
N PHE A 47 -5.37 5.54 4.54
CA PHE A 47 -4.06 5.52 3.91
C PHE A 47 -4.21 5.06 2.46
N TRP A 48 -3.40 5.61 1.58
CA TRP A 48 -3.29 5.15 0.21
C TRP A 48 -1.86 4.78 -0.09
N THR A 49 -1.67 3.64 -0.75
CA THR A 49 -0.35 3.23 -1.22
C THR A 49 -0.35 3.08 -2.72
N GLN A 50 0.81 3.36 -3.32
CA GLN A 50 1.12 2.89 -4.64
C GLN A 50 2.49 2.23 -4.60
N SER A 51 2.58 1.06 -5.20
CA SER A 51 3.82 0.30 -5.31
C SER A 51 3.95 -0.27 -6.70
N VAL A 52 5.12 -0.06 -7.26
CA VAL A 52 5.52 -0.45 -8.58
C VAL A 52 6.51 -1.59 -8.47
N TRP A 53 6.27 -2.62 -9.26
CA TRP A 53 7.04 -3.84 -9.28
C TRP A 53 7.40 -4.20 -10.72
N ALA A 54 8.55 -4.83 -10.92
CA ALA A 54 8.98 -5.31 -12.22
C ALA A 54 7.98 -6.31 -12.82
N ASP A 55 7.42 -7.17 -11.98
CA ASP A 55 6.43 -8.15 -12.35
C ASP A 55 5.56 -8.57 -11.15
N ARG A 56 4.64 -9.51 -11.41
CA ARG A 56 3.73 -10.06 -10.41
C ARG A 56 4.44 -10.92 -9.37
N ALA A 57 5.48 -11.67 -9.75
CA ALA A 57 6.20 -12.56 -8.85
C ALA A 57 7.01 -11.76 -7.81
N ALA A 58 7.55 -10.61 -8.18
CA ALA A 58 8.27 -9.71 -7.28
C ALA A 58 7.38 -9.20 -6.13
N VAL A 59 6.16 -8.73 -6.43
CA VAL A 59 5.22 -8.26 -5.39
C VAL A 59 4.73 -9.40 -4.50
N GLU A 60 4.51 -10.59 -5.06
CA GLU A 60 4.07 -11.76 -4.28
C GLU A 60 5.17 -12.26 -3.34
N THR A 61 6.42 -12.32 -3.83
CA THR A 61 7.60 -12.66 -3.03
C THR A 61 7.77 -11.68 -1.86
N PHE A 62 7.67 -10.38 -2.15
CA PHE A 62 7.69 -9.35 -1.12
C PHE A 62 6.54 -9.51 -0.11
N ALA A 63 5.32 -9.78 -0.59
CA ALA A 63 4.14 -9.89 0.26
C ALA A 63 4.25 -11.07 1.25
N ALA A 64 4.91 -12.16 0.85
CA ALA A 64 5.19 -13.32 1.68
C ALA A 64 6.35 -13.10 2.68
N ALA A 65 7.25 -12.17 2.40
CA ALA A 65 8.44 -11.92 3.20
C ALA A 65 8.13 -11.20 4.53
N ARG A 66 9.04 -11.35 5.50
CA ARG A 66 9.03 -10.58 6.75
C ARG A 66 9.82 -9.27 6.58
N PRO A 67 9.43 -8.17 7.25
CA PRO A 67 8.33 -8.08 8.22
C PRO A 67 6.91 -7.93 7.64
N HIS A 68 6.74 -7.70 6.33
CA HIS A 68 5.43 -7.45 5.70
C HIS A 68 4.32 -8.42 6.15
N ARG A 69 4.54 -9.73 5.97
CA ARG A 69 3.54 -10.76 6.31
C ARG A 69 3.08 -10.69 7.77
N ASP A 70 4.01 -10.44 8.69
CA ASP A 70 3.69 -10.38 10.13
C ASP A 70 2.93 -9.11 10.49
N ILE A 71 3.32 -7.98 9.89
CA ILE A 71 2.62 -6.69 10.06
C ILE A 71 1.20 -6.77 9.53
N VAL A 72 0.99 -7.34 8.33
CA VAL A 72 -0.35 -7.53 7.75
C VAL A 72 -1.20 -8.45 8.63
N ARG A 73 -0.63 -9.56 9.13
CA ARG A 73 -1.35 -10.44 10.06
C ARG A 73 -1.77 -9.70 11.33
N GLY A 74 -0.84 -8.93 11.93
CA GLY A 74 -1.09 -8.16 13.14
C GLY A 74 -2.03 -6.96 12.94
N SER A 75 -2.16 -6.44 11.72
CA SER A 75 -3.04 -5.31 11.44
C SER A 75 -4.51 -5.67 11.27
N ARG A 76 -4.84 -6.91 10.91
CA ARG A 76 -6.22 -7.35 10.64
C ARG A 76 -7.25 -6.91 11.70
N PRO A 77 -7.01 -7.03 13.02
CA PRO A 77 -8.02 -6.67 14.02
C PRO A 77 -8.39 -5.17 14.03
N ARG A 78 -7.47 -4.29 13.60
CA ARG A 78 -7.64 -2.82 13.57
C ARG A 78 -8.06 -2.27 12.20
N MET A 79 -8.24 -3.12 11.18
CA MET A 79 -8.70 -2.69 9.85
C MET A 79 -10.21 -2.53 9.80
N ALA A 80 -10.69 -1.39 9.32
CA ALA A 80 -12.09 -1.17 8.97
C ALA A 80 -12.39 -1.67 7.55
N ASP A 81 -11.54 -1.30 6.59
CA ASP A 81 -11.64 -1.75 5.20
C ASP A 81 -10.26 -1.76 4.52
N SER A 82 -10.12 -2.55 3.46
CA SER A 82 -8.95 -2.53 2.60
C SER A 82 -9.32 -2.88 1.16
N ARG A 83 -8.90 -2.06 0.21
CA ARG A 83 -9.10 -2.28 -1.23
C ARG A 83 -7.78 -2.21 -1.97
N PHE A 84 -7.54 -3.18 -2.84
CA PHE A 84 -6.32 -3.29 -3.64
C PHE A 84 -6.70 -3.37 -5.12
N VAL A 85 -5.96 -2.65 -5.96
CA VAL A 85 -6.09 -2.72 -7.41
C VAL A 85 -4.72 -3.05 -8.00
N PHE A 86 -4.69 -4.11 -8.80
CA PHE A 86 -3.53 -4.53 -9.56
C PHE A 86 -3.74 -4.15 -11.01
N LEU A 87 -2.72 -3.53 -11.61
CA LEU A 87 -2.73 -3.10 -12.99
C LEU A 87 -1.33 -3.28 -13.57
N VAL A 88 -1.29 -3.55 -14.88
CA VAL A 88 -0.07 -3.61 -15.68
C VAL A 88 -0.03 -2.34 -16.54
N ARG A 89 1.15 -1.73 -16.63
CA ARG A 89 1.38 -0.50 -17.42
C ARG A 89 2.72 -0.62 -18.15
N PRO A 90 2.89 0.07 -19.30
CA PRO A 90 4.18 0.13 -20.00
C PRO A 90 5.30 0.67 -19.10
N ALA A 91 6.53 0.19 -19.29
CA ALA A 91 7.67 0.59 -18.45
C ALA A 91 7.96 2.10 -18.47
N SER A 92 7.70 2.79 -19.59
CA SER A 92 7.83 4.25 -19.74
C SER A 92 6.90 5.02 -18.80
N GLU A 93 5.69 4.50 -18.62
CA GLU A 93 4.62 5.07 -17.79
C GLU A 93 4.77 4.77 -16.30
N VAL A 94 5.40 3.64 -16.00
CA VAL A 94 5.57 3.10 -14.66
C VAL A 94 6.57 3.91 -13.82
N ARG A 95 7.55 4.55 -14.48
CA ARG A 95 8.58 5.38 -13.85
C ARG A 95 7.99 6.58 -13.11
N GLN A 96 6.79 6.99 -13.52
CA GLN A 96 6.00 8.02 -12.85
C GLN A 96 4.90 7.33 -12.04
N GLY A 97 4.88 7.61 -10.73
CA GLY A 97 3.76 7.20 -9.88
C GLY A 97 2.44 7.75 -10.42
N LEU A 98 1.32 7.10 -10.10
CA LEU A 98 0.01 7.63 -10.44
C LEU A 98 -0.28 8.89 -9.61
N PRO A 99 -0.94 9.91 -10.20
CA PRO A 99 -1.54 11.00 -9.45
C PRO A 99 -2.45 10.50 -8.32
N TRP A 100 -2.42 11.17 -7.16
CA TRP A 100 -3.13 10.68 -5.96
C TRP A 100 -4.65 10.71 -6.08
N ASP A 101 -5.20 11.65 -6.85
CA ASP A 101 -6.60 11.68 -7.26
C ASP A 101 -6.99 10.41 -8.02
N LYS A 102 -6.16 9.98 -8.98
CA LYS A 102 -6.40 8.72 -9.70
C LYS A 102 -6.32 7.50 -8.80
N VAL A 103 -5.33 7.46 -7.89
CA VAL A 103 -5.22 6.39 -6.89
C VAL A 103 -6.48 6.33 -6.03
N ARG A 104 -7.00 7.47 -5.57
CA ARG A 104 -8.22 7.56 -4.76
C ARG A 104 -9.45 7.11 -5.54
N GLU A 105 -9.60 7.53 -6.79
CA GLU A 105 -10.68 7.11 -7.69
C GLU A 105 -10.71 5.58 -7.85
N MET A 106 -9.57 4.98 -8.22
CA MET A 106 -9.46 3.53 -8.45
C MET A 106 -9.74 2.70 -7.19
N THR A 107 -9.43 3.26 -6.02
CA THR A 107 -9.53 2.58 -4.72
C THR A 107 -10.72 3.06 -3.89
N ALA A 108 -11.61 3.85 -4.48
CA ALA A 108 -12.90 4.17 -3.88
C ALA A 108 -13.71 2.87 -3.73
N GLY A 109 -14.35 2.68 -2.57
CA GLY A 109 -15.39 1.65 -2.44
C GLY A 109 -16.57 2.01 -3.33
N GLN A 110 -17.29 1.01 -3.84
CA GLN A 110 -18.69 1.27 -4.21
C GLN A 110 -19.39 1.49 -2.86
N GLY A 111 -19.91 2.70 -2.67
CA GLY A 111 -20.61 3.09 -1.43
C GLY A 111 -21.83 2.25 -1.16
#